data_AF-A0A2A5INK1-F1
#
_entry.id   AF-A0A2A5INK1-F1
#
_cell.length_a   1.000
_cell.length_b   1.000
_cell.length_c   1.000
_cell.angle_alpha   90.00
_cell.angle_beta   90.00
_cell.angle_gamma   90.00
#
_symmetry.space_group_name_H-M   'P 1'
#
loop_
_entity.id
_entity.type
_entity.pdbx_description
1 polymer ?
#
loop_
_entity_poly.entity_id
_entity_poly.type
_entity_poly.pdbx_seq_one_letter_code
_entity_poly.pdbx_strand_id
1 'polypeptide(L)'
;MKLLKVNKKAADTYRHTVKGNYKLSDNKIQQKLNRHIICLQEREPDRVIKQGLMGKVYLYGNLMIKVRWGKIVEVINLPYKLRIEKRLEDSVFQAIENQLNNK
;
A
#
# COMPACT_ATOMS: atom_id res chain seq x y z
N MET A 1 -7.56 -13.36 10.32
CA MET A 1 -6.20 -12.79 10.21
C MET A 1 -6.02 -11.70 11.27
N LYS A 2 -4.88 -11.63 11.98
CA LYS A 2 -4.61 -10.54 12.93
C LYS A 2 -4.39 -9.23 12.16
N LEU A 3 -5.00 -8.12 12.62
CA LEU A 3 -4.81 -6.82 11.97
C LEU A 3 -3.36 -6.36 12.08
N LEU A 4 -2.78 -5.96 10.95
CA LEU A 4 -1.46 -5.34 10.87
C LEU A 4 -1.50 -3.99 11.57
N LYS A 5 -0.45 -3.68 12.34
CA LYS A 5 -0.23 -2.33 12.87
C LYS A 5 0.10 -1.38 11.73
N VAL A 6 -0.14 -0.07 11.90
CA VAL A 6 0.21 0.94 10.88
C VAL A 6 1.21 1.92 11.48
N ASN A 7 2.25 2.26 10.71
CA ASN A 7 3.16 3.34 11.06
C ASN A 7 2.44 4.69 11.00
N LYS A 8 2.70 5.60 11.93
CA LYS A 8 2.05 6.92 11.99
C LYS A 8 2.19 7.68 10.67
N LYS A 9 3.42 7.72 10.11
CA LYS A 9 3.68 8.32 8.80
C LYS A 9 2.81 7.72 7.69
N ALA A 10 2.67 6.40 7.65
CA ALA A 10 1.85 5.71 6.65
C ALA A 10 0.35 5.99 6.84
N ALA A 11 -0.12 6.03 8.10
CA ALA A 11 -1.50 6.40 8.42
C ALA A 11 -1.80 7.85 8.01
N ASP A 12 -0.89 8.77 8.30
CA ASP A 12 -1.00 10.18 7.92
C ASP A 12 -0.97 10.36 6.40
N THR A 13 -0.07 9.69 5.69
CA THR A 13 -0.06 9.73 4.22
C THR A 13 -1.40 9.25 3.67
N TYR A 14 -1.91 8.11 4.12
CA TYR A 14 -3.20 7.59 3.66
C TYR A 14 -4.37 8.52 4.01
N ARG A 15 -4.35 9.14 5.19
CA ARG A 15 -5.36 10.11 5.65
C ARG A 15 -5.45 11.34 4.75
N HIS A 16 -4.31 11.89 4.34
CA HIS A 16 -4.25 13.15 3.60
C HIS A 16 -4.28 12.96 2.08
N THR A 17 -3.77 11.85 1.57
CA THR A 17 -3.69 11.61 0.12
C THR A 17 -4.93 10.91 -0.45
N VAL A 18 -5.73 10.23 0.38
CA VAL A 18 -6.94 9.53 -0.07
C VAL A 18 -8.18 10.32 0.32
N LYS A 19 -9.00 10.64 -0.68
CA LYS A 19 -10.21 11.45 -0.53
C LYS A 19 -11.14 10.86 0.54
N GLY A 20 -11.67 11.73 1.39
CA GLY A 20 -12.66 11.37 2.42
C GLY A 20 -12.09 10.74 3.69
N ASN A 21 -10.76 10.70 3.86
CA ASN A 21 -10.13 10.12 5.05
C ASN A 21 -9.61 11.12 6.09
N TYR A 22 -9.58 12.43 5.80
CA TYR A 22 -8.90 13.43 6.64
C TYR A 22 -9.35 13.48 8.11
N LYS A 23 -10.65 13.25 8.39
CA LYS A 23 -11.24 13.23 9.75
C LYS A 23 -11.15 11.89 10.46
N LEU A 24 -10.62 10.84 9.81
CA LEU A 24 -10.63 9.50 10.39
C LEU A 24 -9.54 9.33 11.44
N SER A 25 -9.91 8.70 12.55
CA SER A 25 -8.97 8.30 13.60
C SER A 25 -7.99 7.23 13.10
N ASP A 26 -6.84 7.10 13.76
CA ASP A 26 -5.82 6.11 13.42
C ASP A 26 -6.38 4.68 13.38
N ASN A 27 -7.28 4.34 14.32
CA ASN A 27 -7.96 3.04 14.35
C ASN A 27 -8.81 2.80 13.08
N LYS A 28 -9.55 3.82 12.62
CA LYS A 28 -10.35 3.71 11.39
C LYS A 28 -9.46 3.61 10.15
N ILE A 29 -8.34 4.34 10.12
CA ILE A 29 -7.34 4.25 9.05
C ILE A 29 -6.73 2.85 9.00
N GLN A 30 -6.32 2.30 10.14
CA GLN A 30 -5.80 0.93 10.25
C GLN A 30 -6.80 -0.11 9.74
N GLN A 31 -8.06 -0.01 10.14
CA GLN A 31 -9.12 -0.92 9.68
C GLN A 31 -9.29 -0.85 8.16
N LYS A 32 -9.32 0.34 7.57
CA LYS A 32 -9.47 0.51 6.11
C LYS A 32 -8.27 -0.06 5.34
N LEU A 33 -7.04 0.22 5.77
CA LEU A 33 -5.84 -0.31 5.13
C LEU A 33 -5.76 -1.84 5.21
N ASN A 34 -6.09 -2.42 6.37
CA ASN A 34 -6.15 -3.88 6.51
C ASN A 34 -7.23 -4.49 5.63
N ARG A 35 -8.41 -3.85 5.53
CA ARG A 35 -9.49 -4.31 4.64
C ARG A 35 -9.03 -4.35 3.19
N HIS A 36 -8.29 -3.34 2.71
CA HIS A 36 -7.75 -3.33 1.34
C HIS A 36 -6.82 -4.52 1.09
N ILE A 37 -5.92 -4.82 2.03
CA ILE A 37 -5.01 -5.97 1.94
C ILE A 37 -5.80 -7.29 1.92
N ILE A 38 -6.77 -7.45 2.83
CA ILE A 38 -7.60 -8.66 2.91
C ILE A 38 -8.38 -8.86 1.60
N CYS A 39 -9.07 -7.81 1.12
CA CYS A 39 -9.81 -7.88 -0.13
C CYS A 39 -8.91 -8.20 -1.32
N LEU A 40 -7.68 -7.66 -1.35
CA LEU A 40 -6.72 -7.98 -2.40
C LEU A 40 -6.34 -9.48 -2.37
N GLN A 41 -6.01 -10.00 -1.18
CA GLN A 41 -5.63 -11.40 -1.01
C GLN A 41 -6.76 -12.38 -1.35
N GLU A 42 -8.00 -12.02 -1.06
CA GLU A 42 -9.17 -12.87 -1.34
C GLU A 42 -9.56 -12.85 -2.82
N ARG A 43 -9.44 -11.71 -3.50
CA ARG A 43 -10.00 -11.53 -4.86
C ARG A 43 -8.95 -11.57 -5.97
N GLU A 44 -7.77 -11.07 -5.71
CA GLU A 44 -6.71 -10.90 -6.70
C GLU A 44 -5.33 -11.19 -6.06
N PRO A 45 -5.10 -12.44 -5.58
CA PRO A 45 -3.85 -12.79 -4.90
C PRO A 45 -2.60 -12.54 -5.77
N ASP A 46 -2.74 -12.59 -7.10
CA ASP A 46 -1.68 -12.27 -8.06
C ASP A 46 -1.18 -10.82 -7.99
N ARG A 47 -1.94 -9.91 -7.35
CA ARG A 47 -1.52 -8.51 -7.13
C ARG A 47 -0.63 -8.33 -5.89
N VAL A 48 -0.18 -9.42 -5.28
CA VAL A 48 0.90 -9.41 -4.30
C VAL A 48 2.23 -9.43 -5.06
N ILE A 49 2.79 -8.25 -5.34
CA ILE A 49 3.86 -8.03 -6.33
C ILE A 49 5.21 -8.58 -5.88
N LYS A 50 5.53 -8.49 -4.59
CA LYS A 50 6.80 -8.98 -4.04
C LYS A 50 6.60 -9.60 -2.67
N GLN A 51 7.22 -10.76 -2.48
CA GLN A 51 7.42 -11.42 -1.19
C GLN A 51 8.92 -11.71 -1.06
N GLY A 52 9.65 -10.88 -0.33
CA GLY A 52 11.09 -11.05 -0.12
C GLY A 52 11.55 -10.53 1.25
N LEU A 53 12.86 -10.54 1.49
CA LEU A 53 13.48 -10.10 2.76
C LEU A 53 13.13 -8.64 3.13
N MET A 54 12.80 -7.82 2.13
CA MET A 54 12.38 -6.42 2.31
C MET A 54 10.87 -6.23 2.58
N GLY A 55 10.12 -7.31 2.82
CA GLY A 55 8.70 -7.28 3.14
C GLY A 55 7.78 -7.64 1.98
N LYS A 56 6.49 -7.33 2.15
CA LYS A 56 5.43 -7.55 1.15
C LYS A 56 4.92 -6.22 0.62
N VAL A 57 4.72 -6.13 -0.69
CA VAL A 57 4.09 -4.96 -1.33
C VAL A 57 2.77 -5.39 -1.95
N TYR A 58 1.71 -4.64 -1.63
CA TYR A 58 0.36 -4.85 -2.11
C TYR A 58 -0.07 -3.66 -2.96
N LEU A 59 -0.71 -3.91 -4.11
CA LEU A 59 -1.33 -2.87 -4.92
C LEU A 59 -2.85 -3.01 -4.93
N TYR A 60 -3.52 -2.05 -4.31
CA TYR A 60 -4.98 -1.99 -4.29
C TYR A 60 -5.46 -0.74 -5.02
N GLY A 61 -5.95 -0.90 -6.25
CA GLY A 61 -6.30 0.23 -7.11
C GLY A 61 -5.10 1.15 -7.34
N ASN A 62 -5.16 2.39 -6.85
CA ASN A 62 -4.07 3.37 -6.93
C ASN A 62 -3.15 3.35 -5.71
N LEU A 63 -3.38 2.46 -4.74
CA LEU A 63 -2.63 2.43 -3.50
C LEU A 63 -1.53 1.39 -3.55
N MET A 64 -0.30 1.81 -3.31
CA MET A 64 0.80 0.93 -2.97
C MET A 64 0.95 0.87 -1.44
N ILE A 65 0.91 -0.34 -0.90
CA ILE A 65 0.97 -0.59 0.54
C ILE A 65 2.13 -1.54 0.83
N LYS A 66 3.11 -1.07 1.60
CA LYS A 66 4.29 -1.85 1.99
C LYS A 66 4.14 -2.33 3.41
N VAL A 67 4.30 -3.63 3.60
CA VAL A 67 4.22 -4.33 4.88
C VAL A 67 5.56 -4.96 5.21
N ARG A 68 6.09 -4.66 6.39
CA ARG A 68 7.29 -5.27 6.94
C ARG A 68 6.98 -5.74 8.35
N TRP A 69 7.33 -6.99 8.67
CA TRP A 69 7.32 -7.52 10.04
C TRP A 69 5.95 -7.35 10.74
N GLY A 70 4.86 -7.61 10.02
CA GLY A 70 3.48 -7.49 10.54
C GLY A 70 2.97 -6.04 10.70
N LYS A 71 3.67 -5.06 10.11
CA LYS A 71 3.33 -3.63 10.17
C LYS A 71 3.28 -3.00 8.78
N ILE A 72 2.27 -2.20 8.50
CA ILE A 72 2.21 -1.32 7.33
C ILE A 72 3.18 -0.17 7.60
N VAL A 73 4.29 -0.14 6.85
CA VAL A 73 5.38 0.81 7.07
C VAL A 73 5.30 2.03 6.15
N GLU A 74 4.67 1.86 4.99
CA GLU A 74 4.59 2.89 3.95
C GLU A 74 3.33 2.71 3.11
N VAL A 75 2.73 3.84 2.73
CA VAL A 75 1.56 3.90 1.84
C VAL A 75 1.81 5.02 0.83
N ILE A 76 1.58 4.74 -0.44
CA ILE A 76 1.67 5.72 -1.52
C ILE A 76 0.38 5.71 -2.31
N ASN A 77 -0.25 6.88 -2.46
CA ASN A 77 -1.37 7.05 -3.39
C ASN A 77 -0.82 7.49 -4.74
N LEU A 78 -0.80 6.57 -5.69
CA LEU A 78 -0.27 6.79 -7.02
C LEU A 78 -1.24 7.67 -7.83
N PRO A 79 -0.72 8.59 -8.68
CA PRO A 79 -1.52 9.34 -9.63
C PRO A 79 -2.38 8.42 -10.49
N TYR A 80 -3.58 8.87 -10.86
CA TYR A 80 -4.53 8.09 -11.68
C TYR A 80 -3.95 7.66 -13.04
N LYS A 81 -2.96 8.39 -13.57
CA LYS A 81 -2.24 8.04 -14.80
C LYS A 81 -1.33 6.82 -14.65
N LEU A 82 -0.93 6.51 -13.42
CA LEU A 82 -0.17 5.32 -13.03
C LEU A 82 -1.10 4.26 -12.43
N ARG A 83 -2.42 4.32 -12.72
CA ARG A 83 -3.35 3.25 -12.35
C ARG A 83 -2.75 1.96 -12.89
N ILE A 84 -2.35 1.08 -11.97
CA ILE A 84 -1.73 -0.20 -12.31
C ILE A 84 -2.79 -1.07 -12.94
N GLU A 85 -3.00 -0.84 -14.24
CA GLU A 85 -3.41 -1.90 -15.14
C GLU A 85 -2.34 -2.97 -15.03
N LYS A 86 -2.79 -4.22 -15.02
CA LYS A 86 -2.04 -5.47 -14.84
C LYS A 86 -0.73 -5.59 -15.68
N ARG A 87 -0.50 -4.63 -16.58
CA ARG A 87 0.56 -4.50 -17.58
C ARG A 87 1.69 -3.53 -17.21
N LEU A 88 1.65 -2.83 -16.08
CA LEU A 88 2.82 -2.05 -15.66
C LEU A 88 3.92 -3.02 -15.26
N GLU A 89 4.73 -3.36 -16.27
CA GLU A 89 5.91 -4.19 -16.21
C GLU A 89 6.80 -3.79 -15.03
N ASP A 90 7.53 -4.76 -14.51
CA ASP A 90 8.48 -4.64 -13.41
C ASP A 90 9.39 -3.40 -13.50
N SER A 91 9.61 -2.86 -14.71
CA SER A 91 10.36 -1.63 -15.00
C SER A 91 9.82 -0.37 -14.32
N VAL A 92 8.50 -0.13 -14.34
CA VAL A 92 7.91 1.06 -13.67
C VAL A 92 7.95 0.89 -12.15
N PHE A 93 7.83 -0.35 -11.67
CA PHE A 93 8.00 -0.67 -10.26
C PHE A 93 9.43 -0.45 -9.77
N GLN A 94 10.43 -0.91 -10.53
CA GLN A 94 11.83 -0.65 -10.23
C GLN A 94 12.14 0.85 -10.26
N ALA A 95 11.54 1.61 -11.17
CA ALA A 95 11.69 3.07 -11.20
C ALA A 95 11.11 3.74 -9.95
N ILE A 96 9.92 3.32 -9.49
CA ILE A 96 9.31 3.82 -8.25
C ILE A 96 10.15 3.40 -7.03
N GLU A 97 10.61 2.15 -6.97
CA GLU A 97 11.44 1.62 -5.88
C GLU A 97 12.80 2.35 -5.79
N ASN A 98 13.43 2.63 -6.93
CA ASN A 98 14.66 3.42 -7.00
C ASN A 98 14.45 4.87 -6.57
N GLN A 99 13.30 5.48 -6.89
CA GLN A 99 12.98 6.82 -6.40
C GLN A 99 12.74 6.87 -4.88
N LEU A 100 12.21 5.79 -4.30
CA LEU A 100 11.91 5.72 -2.87
C LEU A 100 13.13 5.35 -2.02
N ASN A 101 14.06 4.56 -2.56
CA ASN A 101 15.27 4.15 -1.83
C ASN A 101 16.44 5.17 -1.96
N ASN A 102 16.37 6.12 -2.90
CA ASN A 102 17.37 7.19 -3.08
C ASN A 102 17.00 8.52 -2.36
N LYS A 103 16.07 8.49 -1.40
CA LYS A 103 15.68 9.62 -0.54
C LYS A 103 15.85 9.26 0.92
#